data_AF-A0A1S1QJ23-F1
#
_entry.id   AF-A0A1S1QJ23-F1
#
_cell.length_a   1.000
_cell.length_b   1.000
_cell.length_c   1.000
_cell.angle_alpha   90.00
_cell.angle_beta   90.00
_cell.angle_gamma   90.00
#
_symmetry.space_group_name_H-M   'P 1'
#
loop_
_entity.id
_entity.type
_entity.pdbx_description
1 polymer ?
#
loop_
_entity_poly.entity_id
_entity_poly.type
_entity_poly.pdbx_seq_one_letter_code
_entity_poly.pdbx_strand_id
1 'polypeptide(L)'
;MSDFDTDLLEQTEVWVDQTGHRHRLDEMDLRYLRNVRRYLERKAPEIREHSLLRAIKHPLPSGTQARQDVEAAIDRELLADGPESATDYMAQFPLYRRIWDLIGTRLTSGDTDPRWLDGGPF
;
A
#
# COMPACT_ATOMS: atom_id res chain seq x y z
N MET A 1 1.87 7.64 -15.36
CA MET A 1 1.84 7.48 -13.90
C MET A 1 0.50 6.84 -13.57
N SER A 2 0.50 5.75 -12.80
CA SER A 2 -0.76 5.22 -12.29
C SER A 2 -1.21 6.17 -11.19
N ASP A 3 -2.38 6.82 -11.34
CA ASP A 3 -2.97 7.60 -10.25
C ASP A 3 -3.46 6.61 -9.18
N PHE A 4 -2.54 6.16 -8.32
CA PHE A 4 -2.94 5.44 -7.13
C PHE A 4 -3.66 6.43 -6.22
N ASP A 5 -4.98 6.30 -6.16
CA ASP A 5 -5.81 7.14 -5.32
C ASP A 5 -5.54 6.80 -3.85
N THR A 6 -4.78 7.67 -3.18
CA THR A 6 -4.45 7.54 -1.76
C THR A 6 -5.70 7.53 -0.88
N ASP A 7 -6.83 8.06 -1.35
CA ASP A 7 -8.09 8.07 -0.61
C ASP A 7 -8.66 6.64 -0.47
N LEU A 8 -8.23 5.69 -1.31
CA LEU A 8 -8.51 4.25 -1.15
C LEU A 8 -7.89 3.68 0.14
N LEU A 9 -6.78 4.24 0.62
CA LEU A 9 -6.09 3.76 1.82
C LEU A 9 -6.85 4.07 3.11
N GLU A 10 -7.79 5.01 3.06
CA GLU A 10 -8.64 5.38 4.19
C GLU A 10 -9.86 4.44 4.35
N GLN A 11 -10.11 3.57 3.37
CA GLN A 11 -11.25 2.65 3.38
C GLN A 11 -11.01 1.46 4.29
N THR A 12 -12.04 1.01 5.00
CA THR A 12 -11.95 -0.14 5.93
C THR A 12 -12.91 -1.28 5.59
N GLU A 13 -13.70 -1.13 4.54
CA GLU A 13 -14.71 -2.12 4.15
C GLU A 13 -14.45 -2.72 2.77
N VAL A 14 -13.89 -1.92 1.86
CA VAL A 14 -13.74 -2.26 0.45
C VAL A 14 -12.31 -2.06 0.00
N TRP A 15 -11.81 -3.01 -0.78
CA TRP A 15 -10.63 -2.88 -1.61
C TRP A 15 -11.06 -2.65 -3.05
N VAL A 16 -10.46 -1.68 -3.74
CA VAL A 16 -10.65 -1.49 -5.18
C VAL A 16 -9.40 -1.94 -5.90
N ASP A 17 -9.51 -2.94 -6.78
CA ASP A 17 -8.38 -3.42 -7.55
C ASP A 17 -8.02 -2.49 -8.73
N GLN A 18 -6.93 -2.81 -9.42
CA GLN A 18 -6.44 -2.02 -10.55
C GLN A 18 -7.40 -1.94 -11.74
N THR A 19 -8.39 -2.83 -11.81
CA THR A 19 -9.43 -2.83 -12.85
C THR A 19 -10.67 -2.03 -12.45
N GLY A 20 -10.69 -1.49 -11.24
CA GLY A 20 -11.82 -0.78 -10.66
C GLY A 20 -12.86 -1.69 -9.99
N HIS A 21 -12.58 -2.99 -9.87
CA HIS A 21 -13.49 -3.91 -9.19
C HIS A 21 -13.42 -3.71 -7.68
N ARG A 22 -14.59 -3.63 -7.04
CA ARG A 22 -14.76 -3.45 -5.59
C ARG A 22 -14.93 -4.79 -4.89
N HIS A 23 -14.01 -5.12 -3.99
CA HIS A 23 -13.99 -6.34 -3.19
C HIS A 23 -14.26 -5.99 -1.73
N ARG A 24 -15.21 -6.69 -1.11
CA ARG A 24 -15.48 -6.52 0.33
C ARG A 24 -14.45 -7.28 1.16
N LEU A 25 -13.76 -6.58 2.06
CA LEU A 25 -12.62 -7.15 2.80
C LEU A 25 -13.00 -8.35 3.69
N ASP A 26 -14.21 -8.34 4.24
CA ASP A 26 -14.77 -9.42 5.07
C ASP A 26 -15.13 -10.68 4.25
N GLU A 27 -15.40 -10.52 2.96
CA GLU A 27 -15.72 -11.62 2.04
C GLU A 27 -14.47 -12.20 1.34
N MET A 28 -13.34 -11.50 1.36
CA MET A 28 -12.09 -11.96 0.75
C MET A 28 -11.49 -13.15 1.51
N ASP A 29 -10.96 -14.14 0.79
CA ASP A 29 -10.22 -15.24 1.40
C ASP A 29 -8.84 -14.78 1.92
N LEU A 30 -8.22 -15.63 2.76
CA LEU A 30 -6.92 -15.36 3.37
C LEU A 30 -5.80 -15.15 2.32
N ARG A 31 -5.81 -15.90 1.22
CA ARG A 31 -4.80 -15.78 0.17
C ARG A 31 -4.92 -14.42 -0.49
N TYR A 32 -6.13 -14.00 -0.82
CA TYR A 32 -6.39 -12.75 -1.49
C TYR A 32 -6.04 -11.56 -0.61
N LEU A 33 -6.35 -11.60 0.69
CA LEU A 33 -5.92 -10.59 1.66
C LEU A 33 -4.39 -10.48 1.76
N ARG A 34 -3.67 -11.60 1.79
CA ARG A 34 -2.20 -11.61 1.79
C ARG A 34 -1.63 -11.02 0.49
N ASN A 35 -2.27 -11.29 -0.64
CA ASN A 35 -1.88 -10.73 -1.93
C ASN A 35 -2.10 -9.21 -1.97
N VAL A 36 -3.23 -8.70 -1.48
CA VAL A 36 -3.48 -7.25 -1.38
C VAL A 36 -2.47 -6.61 -0.44
N ARG A 37 -2.18 -7.22 0.72
CA ARG A 37 -1.15 -6.72 1.64
C ARG A 37 0.21 -6.58 0.95
N ARG A 38 0.69 -7.64 0.29
CA ARG A 38 1.97 -7.62 -0.46
C ARG A 38 1.96 -6.63 -1.62
N TYR A 39 0.80 -6.40 -2.24
CA TYR A 39 0.66 -5.37 -3.26
C TYR A 39 0.85 -3.98 -2.66
N LEU A 40 0.19 -3.69 -1.54
CA LEU A 40 0.31 -2.41 -0.84
C LEU A 40 1.74 -2.15 -0.35
N GLU A 41 2.41 -3.15 0.24
CA GLU A 41 3.82 -3.05 0.66
C GLU A 41 4.75 -2.72 -0.51
N ARG A 42 4.53 -3.33 -1.69
CA ARG A 42 5.30 -3.01 -2.91
C ARG A 42 5.01 -1.61 -3.46
N LYS A 43 3.81 -1.08 -3.20
CA LYS A 43 3.39 0.25 -3.63
C LYS A 43 3.72 1.35 -2.62
N ALA A 44 4.13 0.99 -1.41
CA ALA A 44 4.45 1.95 -0.35
C ALA A 44 5.43 3.05 -0.78
N PRO A 45 6.51 2.79 -1.55
CA PRO A 45 7.40 3.86 -2.01
C PRO A 45 6.69 4.87 -2.91
N GLU A 46 5.89 4.41 -3.88
CA GLU A 46 5.13 5.25 -4.81
C GLU A 46 4.04 6.05 -4.08
N ILE A 47 3.36 5.42 -3.11
CA ILE A 47 2.35 6.08 -2.26
C ILE A 47 3.01 7.18 -1.41
N ARG A 48 4.18 6.91 -0.85
CA ARG A 48 4.93 7.86 -0.02
C ARG A 48 5.44 9.02 -0.84
N GLU A 49 6.01 8.77 -2.01
CA GLU A 49 6.41 9.79 -2.98
C GLU A 49 5.23 10.71 -3.30
N HIS A 50 4.09 10.14 -3.67
CA HIS A 50 2.89 10.90 -4.01
C HIS A 50 2.36 11.72 -2.82
N SER A 51 2.41 11.17 -1.60
CA SER A 51 2.02 11.86 -0.38
C SER A 51 2.95 13.03 -0.03
N LEU A 52 4.27 12.86 -0.20
CA LEU A 52 5.26 13.92 -0.02
C LEU A 52 5.07 15.04 -1.05
N LEU A 53 4.87 14.67 -2.32
CA LEU A 53 4.55 15.62 -3.39
C LEU A 53 3.25 16.38 -3.14
N ARG A 54 2.20 15.72 -2.63
CA ARG A 54 0.95 16.37 -2.20
C ARG A 54 1.14 17.33 -1.02
N ALA A 55 2.02 16.98 -0.07
CA ALA A 55 2.30 17.81 1.11
C ALA A 55 3.03 19.11 0.75
N ILE A 56 3.73 19.14 -0.38
CA ILE A 56 4.33 20.35 -0.95
C ILE A 56 3.18 21.20 -1.53
N LYS A 57 2.52 21.98 -0.66
CA LYS A 57 1.37 22.84 -0.95
C LYS A 57 1.63 23.97 -1.95
N HIS A 58 2.86 24.11 -2.46
CA HIS A 58 3.20 25.12 -3.44
C HIS A 58 3.39 24.48 -4.81
N PRO A 59 2.78 25.02 -5.88
CA PRO A 59 3.10 24.58 -7.23
C PRO A 59 4.60 24.76 -7.43
N LEU A 60 5.32 23.64 -7.52
CA LEU A 60 6.73 23.66 -7.88
C LEU A 60 6.81 24.32 -9.27
N PRO A 61 7.63 25.37 -9.44
CA PRO A 61 7.73 26.04 -10.72
C PRO A 61 8.15 25.02 -11.79
N SER A 62 7.26 24.78 -12.75
CA SER A 62 7.44 23.78 -13.79
C SER A 62 8.69 24.09 -14.61
N GLY A 63 9.60 23.12 -14.72
CA GLY A 63 10.81 23.24 -15.55
C GLY A 63 12.00 23.94 -14.90
N THR A 64 12.04 24.05 -13.57
CA THR A 64 13.18 24.64 -12.84
C THR A 64 14.01 23.58 -12.12
N GLN A 65 15.30 23.87 -11.90
CA GLN A 65 16.21 23.06 -11.08
C GLN A 65 15.61 22.73 -9.70
N ALA A 66 14.80 23.64 -9.15
CA ALA A 66 14.10 23.44 -7.88
C ALA A 66 13.16 22.22 -7.87
N ARG A 67 12.54 21.86 -9.01
CA ARG A 67 11.75 20.62 -9.12
C ARG A 67 12.64 19.38 -9.04
N GLN A 68 13.75 19.40 -9.76
CA GLN A 68 14.71 18.29 -9.79
C GLN A 68 15.36 18.08 -8.43
N ASP A 69 15.68 19.16 -7.71
CA ASP A 69 16.27 19.10 -6.38
C ASP A 69 15.29 18.50 -5.35
N VAL A 70 14.00 18.80 -5.48
CA VAL A 70 12.93 18.22 -4.64
C VAL A 70 12.72 16.74 -4.98
N GLU A 71 12.60 16.38 -6.25
CA GLU A 71 12.49 14.98 -6.69
C GLU A 71 13.71 14.17 -6.19
N ALA A 72 14.94 14.72 -6.32
CA ALA A 72 16.16 14.08 -5.84
C ALA A 72 16.30 14.03 -4.30
N ALA A 73 15.61 14.92 -3.57
CA ALA A 73 15.53 14.86 -2.11
C ALA A 73 14.57 13.77 -1.66
N ILE A 74 13.39 13.69 -2.29
CA ILE A 74 12.39 12.64 -2.07
C ILE A 74 12.99 11.26 -2.40
N ASP A 75 13.66 11.13 -3.55
CA ASP A 75 14.34 9.88 -3.94
C ASP A 75 15.39 9.46 -2.89
N ARG A 76 16.16 10.40 -2.35
CA ARG A 76 17.14 10.11 -1.29
C ARG A 76 16.48 9.66 0.02
N GLU A 77 15.37 10.29 0.41
CA GLU A 77 14.61 9.87 1.59
C GLU A 77 13.97 8.49 1.39
N LEU A 78 13.48 8.19 0.20
CA LEU A 78 12.89 6.88 -0.14
C LEU A 78 13.94 5.76 -0.24
N LEU A 79 15.12 6.04 -0.79
CA LEU A 79 16.20 5.06 -0.94
C LEU A 79 16.92 4.72 0.38
N ALA A 80 16.88 5.63 1.36
CA ALA A 80 17.45 5.39 2.68
C ALA A 80 16.65 4.38 3.52
N ASP A 81 15.38 4.17 3.14
CA ASP A 81 14.38 3.52 3.95
C ASP A 81 14.12 2.08 3.43
N GLY A 82 14.57 1.09 4.22
CA GLY A 82 14.46 -0.34 3.88
C GLY A 82 13.02 -0.89 3.96
N PRO A 83 12.80 -2.20 3.73
CA PRO A 83 11.46 -2.80 3.73
C PRO A 83 10.68 -2.70 5.07
N GLU A 84 11.37 -2.56 6.20
CA GLU A 84 10.73 -2.26 7.49
C GLU A 84 9.99 -0.90 7.45
N SER A 85 10.58 0.10 6.79
CA SER A 85 9.94 1.41 6.61
C SER A 85 8.65 1.35 5.78
N ALA A 86 8.57 0.43 4.82
CA ALA A 86 7.41 0.27 3.94
C ALA A 86 6.21 -0.28 4.74
N THR A 87 6.47 -1.25 5.60
CA THR A 87 5.47 -1.83 6.51
C THR A 87 5.02 -0.78 7.53
N ASP A 88 5.96 -0.07 8.15
CA ASP A 88 5.67 0.96 9.15
C ASP A 88 4.92 2.16 8.56
N TYR A 89 5.27 2.54 7.34
CA TYR A 89 4.54 3.57 6.60
C TYR A 89 3.12 3.12 6.28
N MET A 90 2.95 1.92 5.74
CA MET A 90 1.62 1.40 5.41
C MET A 90 0.74 1.19 6.64
N ALA A 91 1.32 0.86 7.80
CA ALA A 91 0.62 0.69 9.06
C ALA A 91 -0.12 1.95 9.54
N GLN A 92 0.21 3.12 9.01
CA GLN A 92 -0.50 4.37 9.32
C GLN A 92 -1.90 4.42 8.69
N PHE A 93 -2.14 3.65 7.62
CA PHE A 93 -3.38 3.72 6.86
C PHE A 93 -4.45 2.74 7.37
N PRO A 94 -5.73 3.16 7.48
CA PRO A 94 -6.84 2.30 7.91
C PRO A 94 -7.00 1.01 7.12
N LEU A 95 -6.91 1.06 5.79
CA LEU A 95 -7.08 -0.11 4.92
C LEU A 95 -6.07 -1.21 5.25
N TYR A 96 -4.79 -0.83 5.35
CA TYR A 96 -3.71 -1.77 5.60
C TYR A 96 -3.87 -2.45 6.97
N ARG A 97 -4.19 -1.66 8.01
CA ARG A 97 -4.46 -2.19 9.36
C ARG A 97 -5.64 -3.16 9.35
N ARG A 98 -6.72 -2.82 8.65
CA ARG A 98 -7.89 -3.70 8.56
C ARG A 98 -7.55 -5.03 7.88
N ILE A 99 -6.79 -5.01 6.79
CA ILE A 99 -6.33 -6.22 6.11
C ILE A 99 -5.45 -7.05 7.05
N TRP A 100 -4.56 -6.41 7.81
CA TRP A 100 -3.72 -7.09 8.81
C TRP A 100 -4.56 -7.81 9.87
N ASP A 101 -5.55 -7.13 10.46
CA ASP A 101 -6.44 -7.71 11.47
C ASP A 101 -7.25 -8.89 10.93
N LEU A 102 -7.74 -8.76 9.70
CA LEU A 102 -8.50 -9.78 8.99
C LEU A 102 -7.68 -11.03 8.67
N ILE A 103 -6.40 -10.85 8.35
CA ILE A 103 -5.44 -11.96 8.19
C ILE A 103 -5.24 -12.64 9.54
N GLY A 104 -4.97 -11.89 10.61
CA GLY A 104 -4.78 -12.42 11.96
C GLY A 104 -5.99 -13.22 12.44
N THR A 105 -7.19 -12.68 12.24
CA THR A 105 -8.46 -13.32 12.62
C THR A 105 -8.68 -14.64 11.88
N ARG A 106 -8.37 -14.71 10.58
CA ARG A 106 -8.55 -15.94 9.79
C ARG A 106 -7.55 -17.02 10.15
N LEU A 107 -6.30 -16.64 10.46
CA LEU A 107 -5.28 -17.57 10.94
C LEU A 107 -5.67 -18.19 12.30
N THR A 108 -6.25 -17.41 13.21
CA THR A 108 -6.70 -17.93 14.52
C THR A 108 -7.99 -18.74 14.45
N SER A 109 -8.83 -18.47 13.45
CA SER A 109 -10.12 -19.17 13.26
C SER A 109 -9.99 -20.55 12.61
N GLY A 110 -8.78 -20.99 12.25
CA GLY A 110 -8.55 -22.28 11.59
C GLY A 110 -9.01 -22.34 10.14
N ASP A 111 -9.32 -21.18 9.53
CA ASP A 111 -9.74 -21.01 8.15
C ASP A 111 -8.52 -21.03 7.21
N THR A 112 -7.64 -21.99 7.46
CA THR A 112 -6.35 -22.15 6.77
C THR A 112 -6.40 -23.47 6.03
N ASP A 113 -6.76 -23.46 4.75
CA ASP A 113 -6.57 -24.67 3.93
C ASP A 113 -5.04 -24.93 3.83
N PRO A 114 -4.58 -26.12 4.25
CA PRO A 114 -3.15 -26.42 4.40
C PRO A 114 -2.37 -26.33 3.09
N ARG A 115 -3.03 -26.33 1.93
CA ARG A 115 -2.40 -26.09 0.61
C ARG A 115 -1.91 -24.65 0.43
N TRP A 116 -2.28 -23.73 1.31
CA TRP A 116 -1.93 -22.29 1.25
C TRP A 116 -0.82 -21.87 2.21
N LEU A 117 -0.24 -22.82 2.95
CA LEU A 117 0.92 -22.61 3.81
C LEU A 117 2.23 -22.64 3.02
N ASP A 118 2.27 -23.44 1.95
CA ASP A 118 3.39 -23.47 1.01
C ASP A 118 3.20 -22.40 -0.06
N GLY A 119 4.17 -21.50 -0.19
CA GLY A 119 4.16 -20.35 -1.10
C GLY A 119 4.13 -20.70 -2.59
N GLY A 120 3.07 -21.36 -3.06
CA GLY A 120 2.82 -21.66 -4.46
C GLY A 120 2.64 -20.38 -5.29
N PRO A 121 3.22 -20.30 -6.50
CA PRO A 121 3.16 -19.10 -7.32
C PRO A 121 1.80 -18.95 -8.03
N PHE A 122 1.32 -17.70 -7.99
CA PHE A 122 0.28 -17.01 -8.78
C PHE A 122 -1.17 -17.50 -8.70
#